data_AF-A0A846DGH6-F1
#
_entry.id   AF-A0A846DGH6-F1
#
_cell.length_a   1.000
_cell.length_b   1.000
_cell.length_c   1.000
_cell.angle_alpha   90.00
_cell.angle_beta   90.00
_cell.angle_gamma   90.00
#
_symmetry.space_group_name_H-M   'P 1'
#
loop_
_entity.id
_entity.type
_entity.pdbx_description
1 polymer ?
#
loop_
_entity_poly.entity_id
_entity_poly.type
_entity_poly.pdbx_seq_one_letter_code
_entity_poly.pdbx_strand_id
1 'polypeptide(L)'
;MTTWRDSKESEIRHISLQEQQVYNHLLQWVRVESPKQSIERFKRLFLDGVGYEDFDIWLALEKIVMDKRARTEFRFVINRCCHILINHWHLKPNTRRAVQELVALFDHVPSPMRVHSRAPRRLRELMQLFKRTEQYLTLQRLSIVMSDTPLYSNGSKRVANLIQRYPYLYEHCLLSEDSSQEYQ
;
A
#
# COMPACT_ATOMS: atom_id res chain seq x y z
N MET A 1 -6.89 33.37 24.93
CA MET A 1 -5.82 32.37 25.05
C MET A 1 -6.49 31.07 25.46
N THR A 2 -6.91 30.30 24.46
CA THR A 2 -7.65 29.04 24.63
C THR A 2 -6.89 27.97 23.87
N THR A 3 -6.82 26.81 24.50
CA THR A 3 -5.89 25.72 24.30
C THR A 3 -6.01 25.05 22.93
N TRP A 4 -4.91 25.10 22.16
CA TRP A 4 -4.70 24.40 20.89
C TRP A 4 -4.42 22.90 21.07
N ARG A 5 -5.13 22.24 21.99
CA ARG A 5 -4.83 20.84 22.37
C ARG A 5 -5.93 19.82 22.04
N ASP A 6 -7.09 20.27 21.55
CA ASP A 6 -8.28 19.41 21.42
C ASP A 6 -8.86 19.30 20.00
N SER A 7 -8.05 19.21 18.93
CA SER A 7 -8.63 19.01 17.57
C SER A 7 -7.85 18.08 16.65
N LYS A 8 -7.01 17.20 17.20
CA LYS A 8 -6.41 16.11 16.44
C LYS A 8 -6.66 14.78 17.14
N GLU A 9 -7.90 14.58 17.58
CA GLU A 9 -8.46 13.24 17.64
C GLU A 9 -8.43 12.68 16.21
N SER A 10 -7.51 11.76 15.99
CA SER A 10 -7.46 10.91 14.80
C SER A 10 -8.83 10.26 14.63
N GLU A 11 -9.67 10.81 13.75
CA GLU A 11 -10.93 10.17 13.34
C GLU A 11 -10.59 8.76 12.85
N ILE A 12 -10.98 7.76 13.64
CA ILE A 12 -10.81 6.35 13.29
C ILE A 12 -11.60 6.11 12.00
N ARG A 13 -10.88 5.95 10.89
CA ARG A 13 -11.48 5.77 9.58
C ARG A 13 -12.24 4.45 9.53
N HIS A 14 -13.55 4.52 9.30
CA HIS A 14 -14.36 3.32 9.13
C HIS A 14 -14.00 2.60 7.81
N ILE A 15 -13.61 1.32 7.90
CA ILE A 15 -13.32 0.48 6.74
C ILE A 15 -14.65 0.06 6.08
N SER A 16 -14.80 0.36 4.80
CA SER A 16 -16.00 -0.05 4.05
C SER A 16 -16.00 -1.55 3.76
N LEU A 17 -17.18 -2.12 3.49
CA LEU A 17 -17.30 -3.53 3.08
C LEU A 17 -16.48 -3.82 1.82
N GLN A 18 -16.46 -2.88 0.87
CA GLN A 18 -15.73 -3.03 -0.39
C GLN A 18 -14.21 -3.06 -0.15
N GLU A 19 -13.72 -2.23 0.75
CA GLU A 19 -12.31 -2.28 1.16
C GLU A 19 -11.96 -3.60 1.80
N GLN A 20 -12.80 -4.08 2.73
CA GLN A 20 -12.58 -5.36 3.37
C GLN A 20 -12.56 -6.52 2.35
N GLN A 21 -13.41 -6.49 1.32
CA GLN A 21 -13.38 -7.46 0.22
C GLN A 21 -12.04 -7.44 -0.50
N VAL A 22 -11.55 -6.25 -0.88
CA VAL A 22 -10.24 -6.10 -1.53
C VAL A 22 -9.10 -6.57 -0.61
N TYR A 23 -9.11 -6.20 0.68
CA TYR A 23 -8.08 -6.62 1.63
C TYR A 23 -8.07 -8.12 1.86
N ASN A 24 -9.23 -8.74 2.08
CA ASN A 24 -9.38 -10.18 2.24
C ASN A 24 -8.89 -10.93 1.02
N HIS A 25 -9.20 -10.41 -0.18
CA HIS A 25 -8.66 -10.95 -1.41
C HIS A 25 -7.13 -10.93 -1.37
N LEU A 26 -6.50 -9.78 -1.17
CA LEU A 26 -5.03 -9.66 -1.04
C LEU A 26 -4.43 -10.66 -0.04
N LEU A 27 -5.05 -10.80 1.13
CA LEU A 27 -4.64 -11.76 2.16
C LEU A 27 -4.72 -13.22 1.70
N GLN A 28 -5.68 -13.58 0.85
CA GLN A 28 -5.83 -14.94 0.34
C GLN A 28 -4.68 -15.32 -0.60
N TRP A 29 -4.41 -14.51 -1.63
CA TRP A 29 -3.37 -14.87 -2.61
C TRP A 29 -1.96 -14.63 -2.10
N VAL A 30 -1.70 -13.61 -1.26
CA VAL A 30 -0.34 -13.38 -0.75
C VAL A 30 0.19 -14.56 0.08
N ARG A 31 -0.71 -15.36 0.69
CA ARG A 31 -0.35 -16.55 1.48
C ARG A 31 0.13 -17.73 0.64
N VAL A 32 -0.34 -17.83 -0.60
CA VAL A 32 -0.10 -18.99 -1.48
C VAL A 32 0.80 -18.66 -2.66
N GLU A 33 0.80 -17.40 -3.12
CA GLU A 33 1.59 -16.95 -4.25
C GLU A 33 3.00 -16.52 -3.84
N SER A 34 3.95 -16.66 -4.77
CA SER A 34 5.28 -16.07 -4.61
C SER A 34 5.21 -14.54 -4.68
N PRO A 35 6.18 -13.80 -4.09
CA PRO A 35 6.18 -12.34 -4.15
C PRO A 35 6.06 -11.78 -5.57
N LYS A 36 6.71 -12.41 -6.55
CA LYS A 36 6.62 -12.02 -7.97
C LYS A 36 5.20 -12.16 -8.52
N GLN A 37 4.52 -13.26 -8.22
CA GLN A 37 3.12 -13.47 -8.64
C GLN A 37 2.21 -12.45 -7.96
N SER A 38 2.43 -12.19 -6.67
CA SER A 38 1.66 -11.21 -5.93
C SER A 38 1.90 -9.75 -6.41
N ILE A 39 3.08 -9.41 -6.88
CA ILE A 39 3.33 -8.10 -7.51
C ILE A 39 2.60 -7.99 -8.85
N GLU A 40 2.66 -9.04 -9.67
CA GLU A 40 2.00 -9.06 -10.98
C GLU A 40 0.47 -8.97 -10.84
N ARG A 41 -0.12 -9.72 -9.90
CA ARG A 41 -1.57 -9.68 -9.65
C ARG A 41 -1.99 -8.36 -8.99
N PHE A 42 -1.12 -7.69 -8.22
CA PHE A 42 -1.35 -6.33 -7.74
C PHE A 42 -1.37 -5.33 -8.89
N LYS A 43 -0.40 -5.42 -9.81
CA LYS A 43 -0.33 -4.58 -11.00
C LYS A 43 -1.59 -4.74 -11.86
N ARG A 44 -2.05 -5.98 -12.11
CA ARG A 44 -3.28 -6.22 -12.89
C ARG A 44 -4.50 -5.56 -12.25
N LEU A 45 -4.64 -5.66 -10.93
CA LEU A 45 -5.76 -5.09 -10.20
C LEU A 45 -5.74 -3.55 -10.17
N PHE A 46 -4.60 -2.95 -9.83
CA PHE A 46 -4.52 -1.52 -9.51
C PHE A 46 -3.99 -0.62 -10.65
N LEU A 47 -3.17 -1.15 -11.56
CA LEU A 47 -2.51 -0.35 -12.61
C LEU A 47 -3.12 -0.59 -14.00
N ASP A 48 -3.29 -1.86 -14.36
CA ASP A 48 -3.89 -2.22 -15.64
C ASP A 48 -5.38 -1.87 -15.60
N GLY A 49 -6.07 -2.31 -14.55
CA GLY A 49 -7.45 -1.92 -14.21
C GLY A 49 -8.48 -2.41 -15.23
N VAL A 50 -8.15 -3.41 -16.03
CA VAL A 50 -9.03 -4.00 -17.05
C VAL A 50 -8.78 -5.50 -17.07
N GLY A 51 -9.86 -6.30 -17.09
CA GLY A 51 -9.78 -7.75 -17.24
C GLY A 51 -9.21 -8.48 -16.02
N TYR A 52 -9.44 -7.95 -14.81
CA TYR A 52 -9.08 -8.66 -13.58
C TYR A 52 -9.89 -9.95 -13.45
N GLU A 53 -9.24 -11.05 -13.05
CA GLU A 53 -9.80 -12.41 -13.05
C GLU A 53 -11.01 -12.55 -12.13
N ASP A 54 -11.02 -11.83 -11.00
CA ASP A 54 -12.12 -11.84 -10.04
C ASP A 54 -13.02 -10.61 -10.23
N PHE A 55 -14.18 -10.82 -10.84
CA PHE A 55 -15.11 -9.75 -11.18
C PHE A 55 -15.70 -9.07 -9.94
N ASP A 56 -15.97 -9.81 -8.86
CA ASP A 56 -16.56 -9.24 -7.65
C ASP A 56 -15.56 -8.32 -6.94
N ILE A 57 -14.29 -8.69 -6.94
CA ILE A 57 -13.21 -7.86 -6.41
C ILE A 57 -13.00 -6.60 -7.27
N TRP A 58 -13.08 -6.74 -8.60
CA TRP A 58 -13.04 -5.58 -9.48
C TRP A 58 -14.20 -4.62 -9.21
N LEU A 59 -15.43 -5.12 -9.06
CA LEU A 59 -16.60 -4.30 -8.71
C LEU A 59 -16.47 -3.63 -7.34
N ALA A 60 -15.89 -4.31 -6.35
CA ALA A 60 -15.59 -3.72 -5.05
C ALA A 60 -14.60 -2.56 -5.20
N LEU A 61 -13.51 -2.76 -5.93
CA LEU A 61 -12.52 -1.71 -6.20
C LEU A 61 -13.14 -0.53 -6.97
N GLU A 62 -13.97 -0.80 -7.97
CA GLU A 62 -14.68 0.23 -8.73
C GLU A 62 -15.55 1.10 -7.81
N LYS A 63 -16.31 0.50 -6.89
CA LYS A 63 -17.11 1.24 -5.91
C LYS A 63 -16.24 2.15 -5.03
N ILE A 64 -15.09 1.66 -4.55
CA ILE A 64 -14.14 2.46 -3.75
C ILE A 64 -13.63 3.66 -4.56
N VAL A 65 -13.18 3.42 -5.79
CA VAL A 65 -12.57 4.43 -6.67
C VAL A 65 -13.59 5.48 -7.12
N MET A 66 -14.85 5.08 -7.27
CA MET A 66 -15.95 5.94 -7.69
C MET A 66 -16.62 6.69 -6.53
N ASP A 67 -16.28 6.38 -5.28
CA ASP A 67 -16.81 7.08 -4.11
C ASP A 67 -16.42 8.57 -4.12
N LYS A 68 -17.29 9.42 -3.57
CA LYS A 68 -17.07 10.87 -3.50
C LYS A 68 -15.85 11.22 -2.64
N ARG A 69 -15.56 10.42 -1.62
CA ARG A 69 -14.42 10.57 -0.70
C ARG A 69 -13.14 9.91 -1.21
N ALA A 70 -13.19 9.19 -2.34
CA ALA A 70 -12.03 8.48 -2.88
C ALA A 70 -10.81 9.41 -3.09
N ARG A 71 -11.04 10.68 -3.45
CA ARG A 71 -9.94 11.65 -3.63
C ARG A 71 -9.10 11.85 -2.36
N THR A 72 -9.73 11.80 -1.18
CA THR A 72 -9.06 12.01 0.11
C THR A 72 -8.70 10.71 0.79
N GLU A 73 -9.52 9.67 0.63
CA GLU A 73 -9.43 8.43 1.42
C GLU A 73 -8.73 7.28 0.70
N PHE A 74 -8.71 7.24 -0.63
CA PHE A 74 -8.15 6.12 -1.37
C PHE A 74 -6.65 5.90 -1.08
N ARG A 75 -5.94 6.94 -0.65
CA ARG A 75 -4.56 6.84 -0.17
C ARG A 75 -4.40 5.81 0.96
N PHE A 76 -5.40 5.70 1.85
CA PHE A 76 -5.36 4.76 2.96
C PHE A 76 -5.61 3.34 2.47
N VAL A 77 -6.52 3.18 1.51
CA VAL A 77 -6.83 1.88 0.89
C VAL A 77 -5.59 1.31 0.21
N ILE A 78 -4.97 2.07 -0.68
CA ILE A 78 -3.78 1.57 -1.38
C ILE A 78 -2.59 1.37 -0.44
N ASN A 79 -2.43 2.24 0.56
CA ASN A 79 -1.37 2.06 1.56
C ASN A 79 -1.57 0.76 2.34
N ARG A 80 -2.79 0.45 2.77
CA ARG A 80 -3.13 -0.81 3.44
C ARG A 80 -2.86 -2.01 2.55
N CYS A 81 -3.23 -1.95 1.27
CA CYS A 81 -2.92 -2.99 0.29
C CYS A 81 -1.41 -3.26 0.16
N CYS A 82 -0.59 -2.20 0.09
CA CYS A 82 0.87 -2.33 0.09
C CYS A 82 1.38 -2.98 1.39
N HIS A 83 0.87 -2.56 2.54
CA HIS A 83 1.28 -3.14 3.83
C HIS A 83 0.88 -4.60 3.98
N ILE A 84 -0.28 -5.05 3.49
CA ILE A 84 -0.65 -6.47 3.49
C ILE A 84 0.43 -7.31 2.78
N LEU A 85 0.88 -6.86 1.61
CA LEU A 85 1.93 -7.52 0.84
C LEU A 85 3.28 -7.50 1.58
N ILE A 86 3.70 -6.32 2.03
CA ILE A 86 4.99 -6.12 2.69
C ILE A 86 5.07 -6.90 4.00
N ASN A 87 4.02 -6.85 4.84
CA ASN A 87 3.96 -7.57 6.11
C ASN A 87 4.10 -9.08 5.90
N HIS A 88 3.45 -9.61 4.86
CA HIS A 88 3.58 -11.02 4.53
C HIS A 88 5.00 -11.40 4.09
N TRP A 89 5.68 -10.51 3.36
CA TRP A 89 7.01 -10.77 2.84
C TRP A 89 8.12 -10.53 3.86
N HIS A 90 7.98 -9.53 4.74
CA HIS A 90 9.05 -9.02 5.59
C HIS A 90 9.74 -10.09 6.45
N LEU A 91 8.99 -11.11 6.89
CA LEU A 91 9.51 -12.21 7.69
C LEU A 91 10.35 -13.23 6.90
N LYS A 92 10.40 -13.12 5.56
CA LYS A 92 11.11 -14.04 4.68
C LYS A 92 12.40 -13.38 4.16
N PRO A 93 13.59 -13.96 4.37
CA PRO A 93 14.87 -13.31 4.00
C PRO A 93 15.01 -12.93 2.52
N ASN A 94 14.43 -13.73 1.61
CA ASN A 94 14.63 -13.59 0.16
C ASN A 94 13.61 -12.68 -0.55
N THR A 95 12.77 -11.97 0.19
CA THR A 95 11.63 -11.19 -0.38
C THR A 95 11.84 -9.68 -0.31
N ARG A 96 12.98 -9.22 0.23
CA ARG A 96 13.33 -7.79 0.33
C ARG A 96 13.23 -7.05 -1.01
N ARG A 97 13.73 -7.68 -2.06
CA ARG A 97 13.65 -7.16 -3.43
C ARG A 97 12.21 -6.98 -3.91
N ALA A 98 11.28 -7.81 -3.44
CA ALA A 98 9.87 -7.70 -3.80
C ALA A 98 9.24 -6.39 -3.30
N VAL A 99 9.66 -5.88 -2.14
CA VAL A 99 9.19 -4.57 -1.65
C VAL A 99 9.62 -3.44 -2.59
N GLN A 100 10.86 -3.49 -3.09
CA GLN A 100 11.34 -2.51 -4.07
C GLN A 100 10.58 -2.61 -5.40
N GLU A 101 10.36 -3.83 -5.88
CA GLU A 101 9.62 -4.08 -7.12
C GLU A 101 8.15 -3.62 -7.00
N LEU A 102 7.50 -3.84 -5.85
CA LEU A 102 6.17 -3.32 -5.55
C LEU A 102 6.14 -1.79 -5.59
N VAL A 103 7.08 -1.12 -4.93
CA VAL A 103 7.13 0.36 -4.89
C VAL A 103 7.46 0.93 -6.28
N ALA A 104 8.31 0.27 -7.05
CA ALA A 104 8.65 0.69 -8.42
C ALA A 104 7.48 0.62 -9.40
N LEU A 105 6.41 -0.13 -9.11
CA LEU A 105 5.19 -0.13 -9.91
C LEU A 105 4.58 1.28 -10.00
N PHE A 106 4.63 2.05 -8.91
CA PHE A 106 4.04 3.38 -8.87
C PHE A 106 4.76 4.39 -9.78
N ASP A 107 6.01 4.12 -10.15
CA ASP A 107 6.74 4.94 -11.13
C ASP A 107 6.25 4.74 -12.57
N HIS A 108 5.57 3.62 -12.82
CA HIS A 108 5.10 3.21 -14.13
C HIS A 108 3.56 3.23 -14.25
N VAL A 109 2.87 3.97 -13.38
CA VAL A 109 1.40 4.11 -13.46
C VAL A 109 1.03 4.66 -14.84
N PRO A 110 0.26 3.91 -15.66
CA PRO A 110 -0.09 4.36 -16.99
C PRO A 110 -0.87 5.66 -16.98
N SER A 111 -0.75 6.46 -18.04
CA SER A 111 -1.54 7.69 -18.17
C SER A 111 -3.05 7.38 -18.12
N PRO A 112 -3.84 8.15 -17.34
CA PRO A 112 -5.30 8.02 -17.33
C PRO A 112 -5.94 8.23 -18.70
N MET A 113 -5.30 9.03 -19.57
CA MET A 113 -5.80 9.34 -20.93
C MET A 113 -5.82 8.12 -21.86
N ARG A 114 -5.10 7.04 -21.52
CA ARG A 114 -5.03 5.81 -22.34
C ARG A 114 -6.20 4.85 -22.10
N VAL A 115 -7.17 5.19 -21.24
CA VAL A 115 -8.34 4.34 -20.96
C VAL A 115 -9.63 5.11 -21.18
N HIS A 116 -10.54 4.49 -21.91
CA HIS A 116 -11.86 5.03 -22.20
C HIS A 116 -12.88 4.81 -21.08
N SER A 117 -12.76 3.73 -20.30
CA SER A 117 -13.68 3.45 -19.20
C SER A 117 -13.42 4.35 -17.98
N ARG A 118 -14.51 4.74 -17.31
CA ARG A 118 -14.48 5.75 -16.23
C ARG A 118 -13.72 5.26 -15.00
N ALA A 119 -13.98 4.05 -14.53
CA ALA A 119 -13.41 3.53 -13.29
C ALA A 119 -11.89 3.32 -13.37
N PRO A 120 -11.29 2.68 -14.40
CA PRO A 120 -9.85 2.51 -14.45
C PRO A 120 -9.10 3.83 -14.71
N ARG A 121 -9.71 4.76 -15.47
CA ARG A 121 -9.19 6.13 -15.59
C ARG A 121 -9.13 6.79 -14.21
N ARG A 122 -10.22 6.71 -13.44
CA ARG A 122 -10.30 7.27 -12.09
C ARG A 122 -9.30 6.61 -11.13
N LEU A 123 -9.14 5.29 -11.21
CA LEU A 123 -8.14 4.53 -10.44
C LEU A 123 -6.73 5.06 -10.73
N ARG A 124 -6.36 5.26 -11.99
CA ARG A 124 -5.06 5.82 -12.38
C ARG A 124 -4.87 7.26 -11.88
N GLU A 125 -5.90 8.10 -11.93
CA GLU A 125 -5.84 9.45 -11.33
C GLU A 125 -5.55 9.39 -9.83
N LEU A 126 -6.24 8.51 -9.10
CA LEU A 126 -6.05 8.35 -7.66
C LEU A 126 -4.66 7.76 -7.33
N MET A 127 -4.14 6.84 -8.16
CA MET A 127 -2.76 6.35 -8.06
C MET A 127 -1.74 7.49 -8.22
N GLN A 128 -1.95 8.39 -9.19
CA GLN A 128 -1.08 9.55 -9.39
C GLN A 128 -1.14 10.52 -8.21
N LEU A 129 -2.32 10.70 -7.59
CA LEU A 129 -2.47 11.49 -6.37
C LEU A 129 -1.76 10.84 -5.19
N PHE A 130 -1.84 9.51 -5.05
CA PHE A 130 -1.18 8.76 -3.99
C PHE A 130 0.34 8.99 -3.97
N LYS A 131 0.99 9.10 -5.13
CA LYS A 131 2.43 9.39 -5.23
C LYS A 131 2.86 10.70 -4.56
N ARG A 132 1.93 11.61 -4.31
CA ARG A 132 2.19 12.92 -3.68
C ARG A 132 1.89 12.94 -2.18
N THR A 133 1.65 11.77 -1.59
CA THR A 133 1.26 11.63 -0.18
C THR A 133 2.44 11.20 0.68
N GLU A 134 2.38 11.53 1.98
CA GLU A 134 3.36 11.05 2.97
C GLU A 134 3.39 9.53 3.07
N GLN A 135 2.26 8.84 2.86
CA GLN A 135 2.18 7.38 2.83
C GLN A 135 3.10 6.80 1.74
N TYR A 136 3.07 7.35 0.52
CA TYR A 136 3.96 6.90 -0.54
C TYR A 136 5.43 7.19 -0.23
N LEU A 137 5.74 8.37 0.33
CA LEU A 137 7.09 8.72 0.74
C LEU A 137 7.64 7.74 1.79
N THR A 138 6.81 7.32 2.74
CA THR A 138 7.15 6.29 3.72
C THR A 138 7.43 4.94 3.06
N LEU A 139 6.60 4.50 2.09
CA LEU A 139 6.84 3.28 1.32
C LEU A 139 8.17 3.34 0.55
N GLN A 140 8.50 4.49 -0.06
CA GLN A 140 9.78 4.68 -0.73
C GLN A 140 10.96 4.56 0.23
N ARG A 141 10.92 5.27 1.36
CA ARG A 141 11.97 5.18 2.41
C ARG A 141 12.12 3.75 2.92
N LEU A 142 11.00 3.06 3.13
CA LEU A 142 10.99 1.66 3.54
C LEU A 142 11.68 0.76 2.50
N SER A 143 11.36 0.91 1.22
CA SER A 143 11.97 0.13 0.15
C SER A 143 13.50 0.29 0.09
N ILE A 144 14.00 1.48 0.44
CA ILE A 144 15.43 1.78 0.54
C ILE A 144 16.05 1.08 1.74
N VAL A 145 15.42 1.17 2.91
CA VAL A 145 15.90 0.53 4.15
C VAL A 145 15.93 -0.99 4.02
N MET A 146 14.97 -1.56 3.31
CA MET A 146 14.91 -3.01 3.06
C MET A 146 15.86 -3.47 1.95
N SER A 147 16.50 -2.55 1.24
CA SER A 147 17.46 -2.90 0.20
C SER A 147 18.81 -3.30 0.80
N ASP A 148 19.41 -4.36 0.28
CA ASP A 148 20.78 -4.76 0.65
C ASP A 148 21.85 -3.85 0.03
N THR A 149 21.45 -2.70 -0.57
CA THR A 149 22.42 -1.82 -1.23
C THR A 149 23.24 -1.02 -0.21
N PRO A 150 24.57 -0.97 -0.34
CA PRO A 150 25.44 -0.27 0.61
C PRO A 150 25.35 1.27 0.56
N LEU A 151 24.38 1.82 -0.17
CA LEU A 151 24.32 3.20 -0.70
C LEU A 151 23.87 4.28 0.30
N TYR A 152 23.53 3.93 1.54
CA TYR A 152 23.11 4.93 2.53
C TYR A 152 24.00 4.97 3.77
N SER A 153 24.04 6.16 4.38
CA SER A 153 24.88 6.51 5.53
C SER A 153 24.75 5.49 6.68
N ASN A 154 25.70 5.54 7.61
CA ASN A 154 25.77 4.64 8.76
C ASN A 154 24.43 4.54 9.55
N GLY A 155 23.55 5.54 9.46
CA GLY A 155 22.22 5.56 10.09
C GLY A 155 21.20 4.60 9.45
N SER A 156 21.05 4.61 8.12
CA SER A 156 20.06 3.76 7.43
C SER A 156 20.40 2.27 7.57
N LYS A 157 21.69 1.92 7.57
CA LYS A 157 22.17 0.56 7.85
C LYS A 157 21.81 0.10 9.26
N ARG A 158 21.88 1.00 10.26
CA ARG A 158 21.47 0.69 11.64
C ARG A 158 19.96 0.46 11.73
N VAL A 159 19.13 1.26 11.06
CA VAL A 159 17.67 1.06 11.04
C VAL A 159 17.29 -0.24 10.31
N ALA A 160 17.89 -0.52 9.15
CA ALA A 160 17.69 -1.78 8.43
C ALA A 160 18.05 -3.00 9.29
N ASN A 161 19.21 -2.94 9.97
CA ASN A 161 19.65 -3.98 10.90
C ASN A 161 18.71 -4.12 12.10
N LEU A 162 18.17 -3.03 12.63
CA LEU A 162 17.21 -3.05 13.74
C LEU A 162 15.87 -3.65 13.30
N ILE A 163 15.35 -3.27 12.14
CA ILE A 163 14.14 -3.87 11.56
C ILE A 163 14.35 -5.36 11.29
N GLN A 164 15.55 -5.76 10.84
CA GLN A 164 15.90 -7.17 10.65
C GLN A 164 15.95 -7.96 11.97
N ARG A 165 16.52 -7.37 13.03
CA ARG A 165 16.64 -8.03 14.35
C ARG A 165 15.35 -8.00 15.15
N TYR A 166 14.53 -6.99 14.94
CA TYR A 166 13.33 -6.71 15.70
C TYR A 166 12.18 -6.40 14.73
N PRO A 167 11.57 -7.43 14.12
CA PRO A 167 10.47 -7.24 13.17
C PRO A 167 9.29 -6.44 13.74
N TYR A 168 9.05 -6.48 15.05
CA TYR A 168 8.01 -5.67 15.70
C TYR A 168 8.27 -4.14 15.63
N LEU A 169 9.52 -3.71 15.44
CA LEU A 169 9.81 -2.28 15.23
C LEU A 169 9.28 -1.80 13.88
N TYR A 170 9.05 -2.69 12.91
CA TYR A 170 8.38 -2.36 11.67
C TYR A 170 6.98 -1.78 11.95
N GLU A 171 6.22 -2.47 12.80
CA GLU A 171 4.85 -2.09 13.15
C GLU A 171 4.80 -0.75 13.89
N HIS A 172 5.75 -0.48 14.79
CA HIS A 172 5.78 0.76 15.58
C HIS A 172 6.47 1.95 14.93
N CYS A 173 7.43 1.74 14.01
CA CYS A 173 8.23 2.81 13.43
C CYS A 173 7.87 3.16 11.98
N LEU A 174 7.19 2.26 11.26
CA LEU A 174 6.95 2.39 9.82
C LEU A 174 5.46 2.29 9.44
N LEU A 175 4.62 1.75 10.32
CA LEU A 175 3.18 1.90 10.20
C LEU A 175 2.76 3.13 11.00
N SER A 176 2.22 4.14 10.33
CA SER A 176 1.52 5.25 10.99
C SER A 176 0.38 4.68 11.85
N GLU A 177 0.01 5.36 12.94
CA GLU A 177 -1.09 5.00 13.87
C GLU A 177 -2.44 4.68 13.20
N ASP A 178 -2.62 4.98 11.92
CA ASP A 178 -3.77 4.60 11.08
C ASP A 178 -3.90 3.08 10.85
N SER A 179 -2.90 2.26 11.16
CA SER A 179 -2.97 0.79 11.05
C SER A 179 -3.37 0.07 12.33
N SER A 180 -3.86 0.80 13.34
CA SER A 180 -4.27 0.25 14.62
C SER A 180 -5.52 -0.62 14.47
N GLN A 181 -5.34 -1.86 14.01
CA GLN A 181 -6.03 -3.09 14.42
C GLN A 181 -5.77 -4.18 13.37
N GLU A 182 -4.78 -5.02 13.64
CA GLU A 182 -4.65 -6.31 12.96
C GLU A 182 -4.19 -7.38 13.98
N TYR A 183 -4.84 -7.39 15.16
CA TYR A 183 -4.79 -8.50 16.12
C TYR A 183 -6.16 -8.70 16.78
N GLN A 184 -7.09 -9.35 16.08
CA GLN A 184 -8.12 -10.19 16.69
C GLN A 184 -8.35 -11.42 15.82
#